data_AF-A0A958E4E9-F1
#
_entry.id   AF-A0A958E4E9-F1
#
_cell.length_a   1.000
_cell.length_b   1.000
_cell.length_c   1.000
_cell.angle_alpha   90.00
_cell.angle_beta   90.00
_cell.angle_gamma   90.00
#
_symmetry.space_group_name_H-M   'P 1'
#
loop_
_entity.id
_entity.type
_entity.pdbx_description
1 polymer ?
#
loop_
_entity_poly.entity_id
_entity_poly.type
_entity_poly.pdbx_seq_one_letter_code
_entity_poly.pdbx_strand_id
1 'polypeptide(L)'
;VFAVLLPQIANQVGWFTAEMGRQPWVVYGLLRTSDALSASVTANQVLFSLIMFFLIYALLFALFLYLLDKKIKHGPFDESEIEDRPLTKGITTILTGK
;
A
#
# COMPACT_ATOMS: atom_id res chain seq x y z
N VAL A 1 8.45 -0.11 17.61
CA VAL A 1 8.78 -0.19 16.17
C VAL A 1 8.01 -1.30 15.44
N PHE A 2 7.99 -2.55 15.92
CA PHE A 2 7.23 -3.65 15.28
C PHE A 2 5.69 -3.51 15.29
N ALA A 3 5.16 -2.62 16.13
CA ALA A 3 3.72 -2.39 16.26
C ALA A 3 3.04 -1.97 14.94
N VAL A 4 3.77 -1.44 13.96
CA VAL A 4 3.23 -1.07 12.64
C VAL A 4 2.71 -2.28 11.86
N LEU A 5 3.26 -3.48 12.12
CA LEU A 5 2.87 -4.70 11.39
C LEU A 5 1.62 -5.38 11.97
N LEU A 6 1.36 -5.20 13.28
CA LEU A 6 0.27 -5.89 13.97
C LEU A 6 -1.12 -5.50 13.44
N PRO A 7 -1.46 -4.21 13.21
CA PRO A 7 -2.74 -3.84 12.60
C PRO A 7 -2.92 -4.44 11.21
N GLN A 8 -1.85 -4.54 10.42
CA GLN A 8 -1.92 -5.06 9.07
C GLN A 8 -2.25 -6.56 9.07
N ILE A 9 -1.60 -7.32 9.95
CA ILE A 9 -1.90 -8.76 10.11
C ILE A 9 -3.31 -8.95 10.65
N ALA A 10 -3.72 -8.18 11.67
CA ALA A 10 -5.06 -8.27 12.24
C ALA A 10 -6.15 -7.99 11.19
N ASN A 11 -5.93 -6.99 10.31
CA ASN A 11 -6.84 -6.67 9.22
C ASN A 11 -6.96 -7.84 8.22
N GLN A 12 -5.83 -8.40 7.76
CA GLN A 12 -5.83 -9.52 6.82
C GLN A 12 -6.52 -10.76 7.40
N VAL A 13 -6.23 -11.11 8.66
CA VAL A 13 -6.84 -12.25 9.34
C VAL A 13 -8.33 -12.02 9.61
N GLY A 14 -8.73 -10.80 9.95
CA GLY A 14 -10.13 -10.42 10.14
C GLY A 14 -10.95 -10.63 8.85
N TRP A 15 -10.45 -10.13 7.73
CA TRP A 15 -11.09 -10.35 6.42
C TRP A 15 -11.11 -11.82 6.01
N PHE A 16 -10.01 -12.54 6.22
CA PHE A 16 -9.95 -13.97 5.96
C PHE A 16 -11.02 -14.74 6.74
N THR A 17 -11.18 -14.43 8.03
CA THR A 17 -12.19 -15.06 8.90
C THR A 17 -13.61 -14.77 8.41
N ALA A 18 -13.89 -13.52 8.03
CA ALA A 18 -15.20 -13.13 7.52
C ALA A 18 -15.55 -13.86 6.20
N GLU A 19 -14.57 -13.99 5.30
CA GLU A 19 -14.80 -14.60 3.99
C GLU A 19 -14.87 -16.13 4.06
N MET A 20 -14.01 -16.75 4.87
CA MET A 20 -14.04 -18.20 5.10
C MET A 20 -15.28 -18.63 5.87
N GLY A 21 -15.76 -17.80 6.81
CA GLY A 21 -16.99 -18.06 7.57
C GLY A 21 -18.26 -18.11 6.69
N ARG A 22 -18.20 -17.56 5.48
CA ARG A 22 -19.30 -17.55 4.52
C ARG A 22 -19.31 -18.74 3.57
N GLN A 23 -18.20 -19.47 3.47
CA GLN A 23 -18.14 -20.71 2.69
C GLN A 23 -19.12 -21.76 3.27
N PRO A 24 -19.87 -22.52 2.43
CA PRO A 24 -19.72 -22.70 0.98
C PRO A 24 -20.59 -21.77 0.12
N TRP A 25 -21.05 -20.65 0.65
CA TRP A 25 -22.03 -19.78 -0.01
C TRP A 25 -21.39 -18.50 -0.54
N VAL A 26 -21.74 -18.12 -1.77
CA VAL A 26 -21.51 -16.76 -2.28
C VAL A 26 -22.62 -15.82 -1.80
N VAL A 27 -23.85 -16.28 -1.84
CA VAL A 27 -25.01 -15.63 -1.24
C VAL A 27 -25.76 -16.68 -0.45
N TYR A 28 -25.94 -16.45 0.86
CA TYR A 28 -26.55 -17.43 1.75
C TYR A 28 -27.90 -17.92 1.23
N GLY A 29 -28.03 -19.24 1.11
CA GLY A 29 -29.27 -19.88 0.66
C GLY A 29 -29.62 -19.67 -0.82
N LEU A 30 -28.82 -18.93 -1.59
CA LEU A 30 -29.12 -18.59 -2.98
C LEU A 30 -28.06 -19.10 -3.97
N LEU A 31 -26.77 -18.83 -3.72
CA LEU A 31 -25.69 -19.15 -4.64
C LEU A 31 -24.52 -19.80 -3.92
N ARG A 32 -24.12 -20.99 -4.35
CA ARG A 32 -22.93 -21.70 -3.83
C ARG A 32 -21.66 -21.25 -4.54
N THR A 33 -20.53 -21.35 -3.83
CA THR A 33 -19.20 -21.02 -4.38
C THR A 33 -18.84 -21.88 -5.59
N SER A 34 -19.27 -23.14 -5.62
CA SER A 34 -19.06 -24.05 -6.77
C SER A 34 -19.73 -23.58 -8.05
N ASP A 35 -20.88 -22.91 -7.92
CA ASP A 35 -21.77 -22.59 -9.03
C ASP A 35 -21.57 -21.14 -9.51
N ALA A 36 -20.75 -20.36 -8.78
CA ALA A 36 -20.47 -18.95 -9.05
C ALA A 36 -19.32 -18.73 -10.05
N LEU A 37 -18.76 -19.79 -10.62
CA LEU A 37 -17.66 -19.74 -11.58
C LEU A 37 -18.18 -19.38 -12.98
N SER A 38 -17.45 -18.53 -13.71
CA SER A 38 -17.82 -18.19 -15.08
C SER A 38 -17.51 -19.35 -16.05
N ALA A 39 -18.55 -19.91 -16.65
CA ALA A 39 -18.42 -21.04 -17.59
C ALA A 39 -17.73 -20.67 -18.91
N SER A 40 -17.64 -19.39 -19.25
CA SER A 40 -17.05 -18.91 -20.51
C SER A 40 -15.54 -18.70 -20.44
N VAL A 41 -14.93 -18.75 -19.24
CA VAL A 41 -13.50 -18.47 -19.04
C VAL A 41 -12.75 -19.78 -18.80
N THR A 42 -11.69 -19.99 -19.59
CA THR A 42 -10.86 -21.20 -19.46
C THR A 42 -9.86 -21.06 -18.32
N ALA A 43 -9.46 -22.19 -17.71
CA ALA A 43 -8.50 -22.20 -16.60
C ALA A 43 -7.16 -21.50 -16.95
N ASN A 44 -6.71 -21.62 -18.20
CA ASN A 44 -5.49 -20.97 -18.67
C ASN A 44 -5.59 -19.44 -18.68
N GLN A 45 -6.76 -18.89 -19.02
CA GLN A 45 -6.99 -17.44 -18.99
C GLN A 45 -6.98 -16.90 -17.56
N VAL A 46 -7.56 -17.64 -16.60
CA VAL A 46 -7.52 -17.29 -15.17
C VAL A 46 -6.10 -17.35 -14.63
N LEU A 47 -5.34 -18.39 -14.94
CA LEU A 47 -3.96 -18.51 -14.48
C LEU A 47 -3.09 -17.38 -15.03
N PHE A 48 -3.21 -17.08 -16.32
CA PHE A 48 -2.47 -15.99 -16.96
C PHE A 48 -2.79 -14.63 -16.33
N SER A 49 -4.08 -14.33 -16.10
CA SER A 49 -4.48 -13.06 -15.47
C SER A 49 -4.01 -12.98 -14.01
N LEU A 50 -4.08 -14.07 -13.24
CA LEU A 50 -3.56 -14.12 -11.87
C LEU A 50 -2.06 -13.83 -11.82
N ILE A 51 -1.27 -14.43 -12.71
CA ILE A 51 0.18 -14.17 -12.81
C ILE A 51 0.42 -12.70 -13.18
N MET A 52 -0.30 -12.16 -14.17
CA MET A 52 -0.17 -10.77 -14.58
C MET A 52 -0.49 -9.80 -13.42
N PHE A 53 -1.61 -9.99 -12.73
CA PHE A 53 -1.98 -9.17 -11.59
C PHE A 53 -0.99 -9.29 -10.43
N PHE A 54 -0.52 -10.50 -10.15
CA PHE A 54 0.50 -10.74 -9.14
C PHE A 54 1.78 -9.95 -9.43
N LEU A 55 2.30 -10.01 -10.68
CA LEU A 55 3.51 -9.29 -11.08
C LEU A 55 3.34 -7.77 -10.96
N ILE A 56 2.20 -7.23 -11.42
CA ILE A 56 1.91 -5.80 -11.34
C ILE A 56 1.85 -5.34 -9.88
N TYR A 57 1.13 -6.07 -9.02
CA TYR A 57 1.00 -5.72 -7.60
C TYR A 57 2.32 -5.89 -6.84
N ALA A 58 3.12 -6.91 -7.17
CA ALA A 58 4.45 -7.08 -6.59
C ALA A 58 5.39 -5.91 -6.96
N LEU A 59 5.35 -5.46 -8.21
CA LEU A 59 6.13 -4.30 -8.67
C LEU A 59 5.68 -3.01 -7.98
N LEU A 60 4.38 -2.77 -7.88
CA LEU A 60 3.83 -1.61 -7.16
C LEU A 60 4.21 -1.64 -5.68
N PHE A 61 4.18 -2.81 -5.04
CA PHE A 61 4.59 -2.98 -3.66
C PHE A 61 6.08 -2.69 -3.45
N ALA A 62 6.94 -3.17 -4.35
CA ALA A 62 8.38 -2.86 -4.31
C ALA A 62 8.64 -1.36 -4.48
N LEU A 63 7.94 -0.71 -5.43
CA LEU A 63 8.02 0.74 -5.62
C LEU A 63 7.54 1.50 -4.39
N PHE A 64 6.45 1.05 -3.76
CA PHE A 64 5.94 1.64 -2.53
C PHE A 64 6.98 1.58 -1.40
N LEU A 65 7.61 0.43 -1.17
CA LEU A 65 8.66 0.28 -0.16
C LEU A 65 9.87 1.18 -0.46
N TYR A 66 10.28 1.27 -1.72
CA TYR A 66 11.36 2.16 -2.15
C TYR A 66 11.03 3.63 -1.87
N LEU A 67 9.83 4.09 -2.26
CA LEU A 67 9.41 5.47 -2.04
C LEU A 67 9.23 5.79 -0.57
N LEU A 68 8.69 4.85 0.21
CA LEU A 68 8.50 4.98 1.65
C LEU A 68 9.84 5.12 2.36
N ASP A 69 10.82 4.24 2.08
CA ASP A 69 12.17 4.34 2.63
C ASP A 69 12.87 5.65 2.23
N LYS A 70 12.77 6.02 0.94
CA LYS A 70 13.31 7.29 0.43
C LYS A 70 12.74 8.50 1.16
N LYS A 71 11.41 8.54 1.38
CA LYS A 71 10.74 9.65 2.04
C LYS A 71 11.00 9.67 3.54
N ILE A 72 11.04 8.52 4.21
CA ILE A 72 11.40 8.44 5.63
C ILE A 72 12.82 8.94 5.87
N LYS A 73 13.78 8.56 5.02
CA LYS A 73 15.18 8.99 5.13
C LYS A 73 15.41 10.46 4.78
N HIS A 74 14.65 11.00 3.84
CA HIS A 74 14.72 12.42 3.48
C HIS A 74 14.27 13.33 4.63
N GLY A 75 13.41 12.83 5.53
CA GLY A 75 12.96 13.59 6.69
C GLY A 75 12.01 14.75 6.33
N PRO A 76 11.53 15.49 7.34
CA PRO A 76 10.55 16.58 7.16
C PRO A 76 11.18 17.94 6.80
N PHE A 77 12.50 18.05 6.82
CA PHE A 77 13.21 19.30 6.54
C PHE A 77 13.86 19.20 5.17
N ASP A 78 13.33 19.94 4.20
CA ASP A 78 14.08 20.25 3.00
C ASP A 78 15.04 21.38 3.38
N GLU A 79 16.35 21.11 3.43
CA GLU A 79 17.36 22.13 3.78
C GLU A 79 17.25 23.37 2.86
N SER A 80 16.71 23.18 1.65
CA SER A 80 16.42 24.26 0.71
C SER A 80 15.34 25.26 1.18
N GLU A 81 14.41 24.85 2.05
CA GLU A 81 13.38 25.76 2.59
C GLU A 81 13.88 26.58 3.80
N ILE A 82 14.94 26.17 4.48
CA ILE A 82 15.46 26.88 5.67
C ILE A 82 16.17 28.17 5.26
N GLU A 83 16.86 28.14 4.12
CA GLU A 83 17.62 29.27 3.58
C GLU A 83 16.72 30.37 3.00
N ASP A 84 15.52 30.02 2.51
CA ASP A 84 14.57 30.95 1.89
C ASP A 84 13.56 31.61 2.85
N ARG A 85 13.62 31.30 4.15
CA ARG A 85 12.77 31.98 5.14
C ARG A 85 13.20 33.45 5.28
N PRO A 86 12.29 34.43 5.11
CA PRO A 86 12.64 35.86 5.17
C PRO A 86 13.19 36.26 6.55
N LEU A 87 12.74 35.60 7.61
CA LEU A 87 13.23 35.80 8.98
C LEU A 87 14.67 35.28 9.17
N THR A 88 15.00 34.13 8.58
CA THR A 88 16.36 33.57 8.65
C THR A 88 17.33 34.43 7.82
N LYS A 89 16.94 34.85 6.60
CA LYS A 89 17.72 35.81 5.81
C LYS A 89 17.97 37.10 6.56
N GLY A 90 16.93 37.69 7.16
CA GLY A 90 17.06 38.92 7.94
C GLY A 90 18.01 38.80 9.13
N ILE A 91 17.95 37.70 9.89
CA ILE A 91 18.86 37.43 11.00
C ILE A 91 20.30 37.21 10.49
N THR A 92 20.48 36.45 9.40
CA THR A 92 21.80 36.20 8.81
C THR A 92 22.45 37.46 8.26
N THR A 93 21.69 38.34 7.59
CA THR A 93 22.14 39.67 7.12
C THR A 93 22.61 40.54 8.30
N ILE A 94 21.83 40.60 9.38
CA ILE A 94 22.18 41.39 10.58
C ILE A 94 23.44 40.85 11.27
N LEU A 95 23.59 39.52 11.36
CA LEU A 95 24.74 38.88 12.03
C LEU A 95 26.02 38.87 11.17
N THR A 96 25.88 38.78 9.84
CA THR A 96 27.02 38.69 8.90
C THR A 96 27.46 40.06 8.38
N GLY A 97 26.66 41.11 8.60
CA GLY A 97 27.03 42.49 8.26
C GLY A 97 27.26 42.74 6.77
N LYS A 98 26.68 41.89 5.90
CA LYS A 98 26.55 42.10 4.46
C LYS A 98 25.11 42.41 4.12
#